data_AF-A0A8T5ZJC0-F1
#
_entry.id   AF-A0A8T5ZJC0-F1
#
_cell.length_a   1.000
_cell.length_b   1.000
_cell.length_c   1.000
_cell.angle_alpha   90.00
_cell.angle_beta   90.00
_cell.angle_gamma   90.00
#
_symmetry.space_group_name_H-M   'P 1'
#
loop_
_entity.id
_entity.type
_entity.pdbx_description
1 polymer ?
#
loop_
_entity_poly.entity_id
_entity_poly.type
_entity_poly.pdbx_seq_one_letter_code
_entity_poly.pdbx_strand_id
1 'polypeptide(L)'
;MFRQLKKNLVATLIAAMTIGQVAPAFADSADTLPDMGTSAGSTLSIGQEMQMGDYYVRQLRGSAPLINDPLLTQYINSLGMRLVSHANSVKTPFHFFLINNDEINAFAFFGGNVVLHSALFRYSDNESQLASVMAHEISHVTQRHLARAMED
;
A
#
# COMPACT_ATOMS: atom_id res chain seq x y z
N MET A 1 -37.99 47.67 -17.05
CA MET A 1 -38.36 46.24 -17.10
C MET A 1 -37.30 45.35 -17.79
N PHE A 2 -36.80 45.69 -18.99
CA PHE A 2 -35.83 44.85 -19.74
C PHE A 2 -34.43 44.63 -19.10
N ARG A 3 -33.95 45.55 -18.24
CA ARG A 3 -32.60 45.47 -17.64
C ARG A 3 -32.51 44.49 -16.46
N GLN A 4 -33.63 44.23 -15.77
CA GLN A 4 -33.71 43.23 -14.70
C GLN A 4 -33.79 41.80 -15.27
N LEU A 5 -34.48 41.63 -16.42
CA LEU A 5 -34.59 40.35 -17.10
C LEU A 5 -33.21 39.80 -17.53
N LYS A 6 -32.33 40.67 -18.06
CA LYS A 6 -30.96 40.29 -18.45
C LYS A 6 -30.07 39.89 -17.27
N LYS A 7 -30.23 40.53 -16.10
CA LYS A 7 -29.45 40.19 -14.90
C LYS A 7 -29.84 38.83 -14.33
N ASN A 8 -31.14 38.53 -14.31
CA ASN A 8 -31.64 37.24 -13.84
C ASN A 8 -31.22 36.10 -14.77
N LEU A 9 -31.18 36.34 -16.08
CA LEU A 9 -30.78 35.35 -17.08
C LEU A 9 -29.28 35.03 -17.01
N VAL A 10 -28.44 36.04 -16.76
CA VAL A 10 -27.00 35.86 -16.51
C VAL A 10 -26.75 35.14 -15.18
N ALA A 11 -27.50 35.49 -14.13
CA ALA A 11 -27.38 34.82 -12.82
C ALA A 11 -27.77 33.34 -12.89
N THR A 12 -28.81 32.98 -13.64
CA THR A 12 -29.18 31.56 -13.86
C THR A 12 -28.16 30.81 -14.70
N LEU A 13 -27.47 31.45 -15.65
CA LEU A 13 -26.42 30.82 -16.45
C LEU A 13 -25.17 30.51 -15.62
N ILE A 14 -24.78 31.43 -14.74
CA ILE A 14 -23.65 31.24 -13.82
C ILE A 14 -23.96 30.14 -12.81
N ALA A 15 -25.18 30.10 -12.26
CA ALA A 15 -25.61 29.04 -11.34
C ALA A 15 -25.72 27.66 -12.01
N ALA A 16 -26.00 27.60 -13.32
CA ALA A 16 -26.02 26.33 -14.06
C ALA A 16 -24.60 25.81 -14.37
N MET A 17 -23.59 26.68 -14.49
CA MET A 17 -22.19 26.28 -14.72
C MET A 17 -21.46 25.81 -13.45
N THR A 18 -21.97 26.13 -12.25
CA THR A 18 -21.36 25.68 -10.98
C THR A 18 -21.86 24.31 -10.50
N ILE A 19 -22.89 23.75 -11.15
CA ILE A 19 -23.34 22.37 -10.92
C ILE A 19 -22.60 21.45 -11.90
N GLY A 20 -21.26 21.48 -11.82
CA GLY A 20 -20.42 20.49 -12.49
C GLY A 20 -20.61 19.16 -11.78
N GLN A 21 -21.05 18.14 -12.52
CA GLN A 21 -21.08 16.76 -12.03
C GLN A 21 -19.64 16.36 -11.66
N VAL A 22 -19.37 16.22 -10.36
CA VAL A 22 -18.12 15.61 -9.88
C VAL A 22 -18.24 14.13 -10.23
N ALA A 23 -17.71 13.73 -11.39
CA ALA A 23 -17.64 12.33 -11.75
C ALA A 23 -16.84 11.60 -10.67
N PRO A 24 -17.31 10.45 -10.16
CA PRO A 24 -16.52 9.64 -9.26
C PRO A 24 -15.22 9.25 -9.97
N ALA A 25 -14.09 9.62 -9.40
CA ALA A 25 -12.78 9.16 -9.87
C ALA A 25 -12.66 7.68 -9.48
N PHE A 26 -12.81 6.79 -10.46
CA PHE A 26 -12.46 5.39 -10.29
C PHE A 26 -10.96 5.23 -10.54
N ALA A 27 -10.26 4.56 -9.64
CA ALA A 27 -8.90 4.10 -9.92
C ALA A 27 -8.95 3.14 -11.10
N ASP A 28 -8.08 3.35 -12.09
CA ASP A 28 -7.91 2.42 -13.19
C ASP A 28 -7.46 1.07 -12.60
N SER A 29 -8.28 0.04 -12.83
CA SER A 29 -8.08 -1.31 -12.26
C SER A 29 -7.49 -2.27 -13.29
N ALA A 30 -7.19 -1.78 -14.49
CA ALA A 30 -6.46 -2.57 -15.47
C ALA A 30 -5.04 -2.83 -14.93
N ASP A 31 -4.65 -4.10 -14.85
CA ASP A 31 -3.29 -4.54 -14.50
C ASP A 31 -2.33 -4.28 -15.67
N THR A 32 -2.25 -3.03 -16.11
CA THR A 32 -1.48 -2.56 -17.26
C THR A 32 -0.17 -1.89 -16.83
N LEU A 33 0.34 -2.27 -15.66
CA LEU A 33 1.68 -1.86 -15.27
C LEU A 33 2.67 -2.53 -16.24
N PRO A 34 3.56 -1.75 -16.88
CA PRO A 34 4.63 -2.33 -17.68
C PRO A 34 5.43 -3.30 -16.81
N ASP A 35 5.56 -4.55 -17.27
CA ASP A 35 6.57 -5.44 -16.73
C ASP A 35 7.93 -4.86 -17.11
N MET A 36 8.61 -4.26 -16.14
CA MET A 36 9.94 -3.67 -16.32
C MET A 36 11.00 -4.74 -16.59
N GLY A 37 10.62 -6.02 -16.57
CA GLY A 37 11.47 -7.15 -16.80
C GLY A 37 12.52 -7.30 -15.71
N THR A 38 13.37 -8.30 -15.90
CA THR A 38 14.57 -8.52 -15.12
C THR A 38 15.75 -8.24 -16.05
N SER A 39 16.87 -7.72 -15.54
CA SER A 39 18.11 -7.81 -16.30
C SER A 39 18.37 -9.32 -16.53
N ALA A 40 19.11 -9.72 -17.56
CA ALA A 40 19.21 -11.13 -17.96
C ALA A 40 19.82 -12.09 -16.90
N GLY A 41 20.11 -11.59 -15.69
CA GLY A 41 20.40 -12.38 -14.50
C GLY A 41 19.15 -13.10 -13.96
N SER A 42 19.35 -14.27 -13.38
CA SER A 42 18.25 -15.02 -12.78
C SER A 42 17.83 -14.35 -11.47
N THR A 43 16.72 -13.61 -11.47
CA THR A 43 16.09 -13.19 -10.20
C THR A 43 15.98 -14.39 -9.27
N LEU A 44 16.13 -14.15 -7.97
CA LEU A 44 15.82 -15.16 -6.96
C LEU A 44 14.50 -15.84 -7.34
N SER A 45 14.45 -17.16 -7.41
CA SER A 45 13.16 -17.84 -7.61
C SER A 45 12.25 -17.54 -6.42
N ILE A 46 10.92 -17.60 -6.62
CA ILE A 46 9.96 -17.40 -5.52
C ILE A 46 10.26 -18.33 -4.33
N GLY A 47 10.68 -19.57 -4.57
CA GLY A 47 11.08 -20.49 -3.51
C GLY A 47 12.31 -20.03 -2.72
N GLN A 48 13.31 -19.46 -3.40
CA GLN A 48 14.48 -18.87 -2.73
C GLN A 48 14.10 -17.62 -1.93
N GLU A 49 13.23 -16.76 -2.48
CA GLU A 49 12.72 -15.60 -1.75
C GLU A 49 11.99 -16.02 -0.46
N MET A 50 11.15 -17.06 -0.52
CA MET A 50 10.47 -17.58 0.68
C MET A 50 11.46 -18.06 1.74
N GLN A 51 12.48 -18.84 1.35
CA GLN A 51 13.51 -19.32 2.29
C GLN A 51 14.32 -18.19 2.92
N MET A 52 14.68 -17.18 2.13
CA MET A 52 15.37 -15.99 2.62
C MET A 52 14.46 -15.17 3.54
N GLY A 53 13.20 -14.99 3.19
CA GLY A 53 12.19 -14.34 4.02
C GLY A 53 12.07 -15.00 5.39
N ASP A 54 11.95 -16.33 5.43
CA ASP A 54 11.89 -17.10 6.67
C ASP A 54 13.13 -16.91 7.55
N TYR A 55 14.31 -16.83 6.92
CA TYR A 55 15.56 -16.52 7.63
C TYR A 55 15.53 -15.13 8.26
N TYR A 56 15.14 -14.10 7.50
CA TYR A 56 15.06 -12.73 8.00
C TYR A 56 14.00 -12.57 9.10
N VAL A 57 12.86 -13.25 9.01
CA VAL A 57 11.85 -13.25 10.09
C VAL A 57 12.42 -13.84 11.38
N ARG A 58 13.21 -14.93 11.31
CA ARG A 58 13.87 -15.50 12.49
C ARG A 58 14.86 -14.52 13.11
N GLN A 59 15.66 -13.83 12.29
CA GLN A 59 16.57 -12.79 12.76
C GLN A 59 15.81 -11.63 13.40
N LEU A 60 14.75 -11.16 12.75
CA LEU A 60 13.89 -10.08 13.23
C LEU A 60 13.30 -10.40 14.61
N ARG A 61 12.77 -11.61 14.79
CA ARG A 61 12.24 -12.07 16.09
C ARG A 61 13.29 -12.14 17.19
N GLY A 62 14.56 -12.37 16.83
CA GLY A 62 15.67 -12.46 17.78
C GLY A 62 16.28 -11.12 18.19
N SER A 63 16.15 -10.09 17.36
CA SER A 63 16.85 -8.81 17.54
C SER A 63 15.96 -7.58 17.66
N ALA A 64 14.78 -7.58 17.05
CA ALA A 64 13.88 -6.43 17.04
C ALA A 64 12.78 -6.53 18.12
N PRO A 65 12.32 -5.39 18.68
CA PRO A 65 11.27 -5.38 19.70
C PRO A 65 9.88 -5.56 19.06
N LEU A 66 9.55 -6.78 18.59
CA LEU A 66 8.25 -7.08 18.01
C LEU A 66 7.13 -6.94 19.05
N ILE A 67 6.02 -6.35 18.62
CA ILE A 67 4.76 -6.35 19.36
C ILE A 67 4.03 -7.65 19.04
N ASN A 68 3.90 -8.52 20.04
CA ASN A 68 3.21 -9.81 19.95
C ASN A 68 1.81 -9.78 20.58
N ASP A 69 1.22 -8.60 20.74
CA ASP A 69 -0.15 -8.46 21.23
C ASP A 69 -1.15 -9.11 20.24
N PRO A 70 -2.00 -10.06 20.66
CA PRO A 70 -2.90 -10.76 19.76
C PRO A 70 -3.90 -9.87 19.03
N LEU A 71 -4.38 -8.78 19.65
CA LEU A 71 -5.36 -7.89 19.05
C LEU A 71 -4.71 -7.02 17.98
N LEU A 72 -3.55 -6.44 18.27
CA LEU A 72 -2.80 -5.63 17.32
C LEU A 72 -2.32 -6.46 16.14
N THR A 73 -1.77 -7.65 16.40
CA THR A 73 -1.31 -8.56 15.34
C THR A 73 -2.47 -9.07 14.48
N GLN A 74 -3.62 -9.37 15.07
CA GLN A 74 -4.82 -9.72 14.31
C GLN A 74 -5.31 -8.54 13.45
N TYR A 75 -5.34 -7.33 14.00
CA TYR A 75 -5.79 -6.13 13.30
C TYR A 75 -4.95 -5.86 12.05
N ILE A 76 -3.62 -5.76 12.21
CA ILE A 76 -2.72 -5.46 11.10
C ILE A 76 -2.71 -6.57 10.04
N ASN A 77 -2.82 -7.84 10.43
CA ASN A 77 -2.89 -8.93 9.47
C ASN A 77 -4.25 -8.94 8.75
N SER A 78 -5.35 -8.63 9.45
CA SER A 78 -6.67 -8.55 8.83
C SER A 78 -6.76 -7.40 7.81
N LEU A 79 -6.27 -6.22 8.19
CA LEU A 79 -6.21 -5.07 7.30
C LEU A 79 -5.28 -5.35 6.10
N GLY A 80 -4.08 -5.87 6.37
CA GLY A 80 -3.12 -6.19 5.32
C GLY A 80 -3.64 -7.24 4.33
N MET A 81 -4.26 -8.32 4.83
CA MET A 81 -4.86 -9.34 3.96
C MET A 81 -6.05 -8.81 3.16
N ARG A 82 -6.84 -7.87 3.71
CA ARG A 82 -7.88 -7.16 2.96
C ARG A 82 -7.30 -6.33 1.82
N LEU A 83 -6.13 -5.73 1.98
CA LEU A 83 -5.45 -5.01 0.89
C LEU A 83 -4.87 -5.98 -0.14
N VAL A 84 -4.21 -7.05 0.31
CA VAL A 84 -3.65 -8.09 -0.56
C VAL A 84 -4.73 -8.77 -1.42
N SER A 85 -5.95 -8.96 -0.90
CA SER A 85 -7.05 -9.54 -1.69
C SER A 85 -7.51 -8.68 -2.87
N HIS A 86 -7.11 -7.40 -2.90
CA HIS A 86 -7.37 -6.46 -3.99
C HIS A 86 -6.09 -6.11 -4.78
N ALA A 87 -4.95 -6.71 -4.43
CA ALA A 87 -3.69 -6.50 -5.12
C ALA A 87 -3.56 -7.47 -6.31
N ASN A 88 -2.93 -6.99 -7.38
CA ASN A 88 -2.61 -7.83 -8.53
C ASN A 88 -1.29 -8.58 -8.34
N SER A 89 -1.08 -9.63 -9.13
CA SER A 89 0.22 -10.32 -9.26
C SER A 89 0.82 -10.83 -7.93
N VAL A 90 -0.01 -11.16 -6.95
CA VAL A 90 0.42 -11.77 -5.68
C VAL A 90 0.98 -13.19 -5.93
N LYS A 91 2.24 -13.43 -5.57
CA LYS A 91 2.94 -14.73 -5.74
C LYS A 91 3.37 -15.41 -4.44
N THR A 92 3.31 -14.70 -3.31
CA THR A 92 3.76 -15.19 -2.00
C THR A 92 2.64 -15.04 -0.96
N PRO A 93 2.66 -15.84 0.11
CA PRO A 93 1.86 -15.52 1.29
C PRO A 93 2.30 -14.17 1.86
N PHE A 94 1.40 -13.46 2.54
CA PHE A 94 1.71 -12.20 3.21
C PHE A 94 1.64 -12.36 4.72
N HIS A 95 2.62 -11.78 5.40
CA HIS A 95 2.68 -11.68 6.85
C HIS A 95 3.07 -10.27 7.25
N PHE A 96 2.31 -9.73 8.20
CA PHE A 96 2.52 -8.36 8.69
C PHE A 96 3.05 -8.43 10.13
N PHE A 97 4.10 -7.68 10.39
CA PHE A 97 4.77 -7.60 11.69
C PHE A 97 4.74 -6.16 12.20
N LEU A 98 4.63 -6.01 13.51
CA LEU A 98 4.65 -4.71 14.16
C LEU A 98 5.86 -4.62 15.10
N ILE A 99 6.64 -3.55 14.98
CA ILE A 99 7.80 -3.27 15.83
C ILE A 99 7.46 -2.10 16.74
N ASN A 100 7.80 -2.22 18.02
CA ASN A 100 7.75 -1.11 18.97
C ASN A 100 8.91 -0.14 18.69
N ASN A 101 8.64 0.87 17.88
CA ASN A 101 9.57 1.93 17.50
C ASN A 101 8.77 3.22 17.29
N ASP A 102 9.28 4.33 17.81
CA ASP A 102 8.67 5.66 17.75
C ASP A 102 9.12 6.49 16.54
N GLU A 103 10.07 5.99 15.76
CA GLU A 103 10.42 6.48 14.43
C GLU A 103 9.46 5.94 13.37
N ILE A 104 8.93 6.83 12.52
CA ILE A 104 8.00 6.47 11.46
C ILE A 104 8.71 5.69 10.34
N ASN A 105 8.38 4.41 10.19
CA ASN A 105 8.89 3.59 9.11
C ASN A 105 7.98 2.40 8.81
N ALA A 106 8.04 1.93 7.56
CA ALA A 106 7.50 0.67 7.08
C ALA A 106 8.46 0.12 6.02
N PHE A 107 8.59 -1.19 5.93
CA PHE A 107 9.38 -1.81 4.87
C PHE A 107 8.92 -3.23 4.63
N ALA A 108 9.14 -3.73 3.41
CA ALA A 108 8.92 -5.12 3.06
C ALA A 108 10.19 -5.81 2.56
N PHE A 109 10.24 -7.12 2.73
CA PHE A 109 11.30 -7.97 2.22
C PHE A 109 10.76 -9.30 1.69
N PHE A 110 11.69 -10.17 1.26
CA PHE A 110 11.41 -11.43 0.58
C PHE A 110 10.31 -12.26 1.25
N GLY A 111 9.54 -12.97 0.43
CA GLY A 111 8.51 -13.90 0.91
C GLY A 111 7.23 -13.23 1.42
N GLY A 112 6.97 -11.97 1.05
CA GLY A 112 5.75 -11.26 1.43
C GLY A 112 5.69 -10.83 2.90
N ASN A 113 6.85 -10.61 3.50
CA ASN A 113 6.95 -10.15 4.87
C ASN A 113 7.00 -8.62 4.90
N VAL A 114 6.00 -8.01 5.53
CA VAL A 114 5.88 -6.55 5.68
C VAL A 114 6.02 -6.18 7.15
N VAL A 115 6.87 -5.20 7.45
CA VAL A 115 7.16 -4.72 8.80
C VAL A 115 6.69 -3.28 8.93
N LEU A 116 5.97 -3.02 10.01
CA LEU A 116 5.41 -1.72 10.35
C LEU A 116 5.97 -1.27 11.70
N HIS A 117 6.37 -0.01 11.83
CA HIS A 117 6.66 0.56 13.14
C HIS A 117 5.38 1.04 13.82
N SER A 118 5.30 0.92 15.15
CA SER A 118 4.18 1.40 15.96
C SER A 118 3.93 2.90 15.81
N ALA A 119 4.96 3.68 15.48
CA ALA A 119 4.84 5.10 15.18
C ALA A 119 3.79 5.39 14.11
N LEU A 120 3.56 4.50 13.13
CA LEU A 120 2.55 4.69 12.10
C LEU A 120 1.15 4.92 12.66
N PHE A 121 0.79 4.28 13.79
CA PHE A 121 -0.48 4.53 14.48
C PHE A 121 -0.58 5.93 15.06
N ARG A 122 0.55 6.52 15.49
CA ARG A 122 0.59 7.88 16.03
C ARG A 122 0.43 8.93 14.93
N TYR A 123 0.92 8.65 13.72
CA TYR A 123 0.88 9.59 12.59
C TYR A 123 -0.31 9.38 11.64
N SER A 124 -1.05 8.28 11.78
CA SER A 124 -2.24 8.03 10.97
C SER A 124 -3.49 8.55 11.69
N ASP A 125 -4.11 9.60 11.16
CA ASP A 125 -5.36 10.16 11.68
C ASP A 125 -6.55 9.20 11.46
N ASN A 126 -6.44 8.31 10.47
CA ASN A 126 -7.46 7.33 10.13
C ASN A 126 -6.85 6.07 9.50
N GLU A 127 -7.65 5.00 9.44
CA GLU A 127 -7.23 3.70 8.90
C GLU A 127 -6.79 3.76 7.44
N SER A 128 -7.38 4.63 6.62
CA SER A 128 -7.01 4.76 5.21
C SER A 128 -5.59 5.30 5.01
N GLN A 129 -5.10 6.14 5.93
CA GLN A 129 -3.71 6.61 5.90
C GLN A 129 -2.72 5.49 6.30
N LEU A 130 -3.07 4.66 7.28
CA LEU A 130 -2.27 3.46 7.59
C LEU A 130 -2.28 2.48 6.40
N ALA A 131 -3.46 2.26 5.83
CA ALA A 131 -3.67 1.37 4.69
C ALA A 131 -2.90 1.84 3.44
N SER A 132 -2.73 3.14 3.23
CA SER A 132 -1.96 3.66 2.10
C SER A 132 -0.48 3.29 2.20
N VAL A 133 0.11 3.39 3.40
CA VAL A 133 1.49 2.94 3.67
C VAL A 133 1.62 1.42 3.51
N MET A 134 0.67 0.66 4.05
CA MET A 134 0.67 -0.80 3.86
C MET A 134 0.53 -1.20 2.38
N ALA A 135 -0.32 -0.52 1.61
CA ALA A 135 -0.48 -0.77 0.18
C ALA A 135 0.78 -0.42 -0.62
N HIS A 136 1.51 0.62 -0.21
CA HIS A 136 2.82 0.95 -0.78
C HIS A 136 3.81 -0.20 -0.61
N GLU A 137 3.92 -0.74 0.62
CA GLU A 137 4.81 -1.87 0.90
C GLU A 137 4.39 -3.16 0.21
N ILE A 138 3.08 -3.44 0.16
CA ILE A 138 2.56 -4.59 -0.62
C ILE A 138 2.97 -4.47 -2.09
N SER A 139 2.91 -3.27 -2.67
CA SER A 139 3.30 -3.01 -4.05
C SER A 139 4.81 -3.25 -4.28
N HIS A 140 5.67 -2.93 -3.30
CA HIS A 140 7.08 -3.28 -3.39
C HIS A 140 7.32 -4.80 -3.49
N VAL A 141 6.52 -5.59 -2.77
CA VAL A 141 6.59 -7.06 -2.81
C VAL A 141 6.03 -7.60 -4.12
N THR A 142 4.82 -7.21 -4.53
CA THR A 142 4.19 -7.76 -5.75
C THR A 142 4.99 -7.42 -6.99
N GLN A 143 5.56 -6.22 -7.02
CA GLN A 143 6.49 -5.81 -8.07
C GLN A 143 7.90 -6.38 -7.87
N ARG A 144 8.20 -7.14 -6.81
CA ARG A 144 9.52 -7.76 -6.56
C ARG A 144 10.68 -6.76 -6.62
N HIS A 145 10.47 -5.54 -6.11
CA HIS A 145 11.46 -4.44 -6.17
C HIS A 145 12.79 -4.84 -5.53
N LEU A 146 12.76 -5.44 -4.34
CA LEU A 146 13.95 -5.85 -3.62
C LEU A 146 14.71 -6.98 -4.35
N ALA A 147 13.99 -7.95 -4.93
CA ALA A 147 14.60 -9.04 -5.67
C ALA A 147 15.36 -8.55 -6.91
N ARG A 148 14.79 -7.57 -7.63
CA ARG A 148 15.48 -6.93 -8.76
C ARG A 148 16.65 -6.06 -8.32
N ALA A 149 16.49 -5.28 -7.24
CA ALA A 149 17.55 -4.41 -6.74
C ALA A 149 18.80 -5.16 -6.25
N MET A 150 18.69 -6.45 -5.92
CA MET A 150 19.83 -7.29 -5.56
C MET A 150 20.52 -7.96 -6.76
N GLU A 151 19.99 -7.79 -7.98
CA GLU A 151 20.63 -8.27 -9.21
C GLU A 151 21.69 -7.30 -9.75
N ASP A 152 21.54 -6.01 -9.43
CA ASP A 152 22.44 -4.92 -9.82
C ASP A 152 23.65 -4.79 -8.87
#